data_AF-A0A1E3WAT4-F1
#
_entry.id   AF-A0A1E3WAT4-F1
#
_cell.length_a   1.000
_cell.length_b   1.000
_cell.length_c   1.000
_cell.angle_alpha   90.00
_cell.angle_beta   90.00
_cell.angle_gamma   90.00
#
_symmetry.space_group_name_H-M   'P 1'
#
loop_
_entity.id
_entity.type
_entity.pdbx_description
1 polymer ?
#
loop_
_entity_poly.entity_id
_entity_poly.type
_entity_poly.pdbx_seq_one_letter_code
_entity_poly.pdbx_strand_id
1 'polypeptide(L)'
;MPEHPVIAALVAGDRDAFYAQEIEARREAGMPPFGRLAAILVTAGNRAVAEAYAREVARAAPPAEKIQVLGPAEAPLSVIRGRYRYRLLVKAAREAHLQAYLRVWLGNVPKARGDTRLGVDIDPYSFL
;
A
#
# COMPACT_ATOMS: atom_id res chain seq x y z
N MET A 1 16.44 -24.94 12.15
CA MET A 1 16.60 -23.69 12.93
C MET A 1 16.06 -22.55 12.10
N PRO A 2 15.53 -21.45 12.69
CA PRO A 2 15.04 -20.34 11.88
C PRO A 2 16.18 -19.75 11.05
N GLU A 3 16.01 -19.68 9.73
CA GLU A 3 17.06 -19.18 8.83
C GLU A 3 17.18 -17.65 8.88
N HIS A 4 16.13 -16.96 9.34
CA HIS A 4 16.11 -15.50 9.39
C HIS A 4 16.60 -14.95 10.75
N PRO A 5 17.58 -14.03 10.79
CA PRO A 5 18.15 -13.49 12.03
C PRO A 5 17.13 -12.91 13.02
N VAL A 6 16.12 -12.18 12.51
CA VAL A 6 15.00 -11.64 13.32
C VAL A 6 14.22 -12.76 14.02
N ILE A 7 13.97 -13.88 13.34
CA ILE A 7 13.22 -15.01 13.91
C ILE A 7 14.07 -15.74 14.95
N ALA A 8 15.38 -15.88 14.71
CA ALA A 8 16.30 -16.43 15.69
C ALA A 8 16.34 -15.59 16.98
N ALA A 9 16.40 -14.27 16.86
CA ALA A 9 16.36 -13.35 18.01
C ALA A 9 15.03 -13.44 18.79
N LEU A 10 13.90 -13.55 18.08
CA LEU A 10 12.58 -13.75 18.70
C LEU A 10 12.51 -15.06 19.48
N VAL A 11 12.98 -16.17 18.89
CA VAL A 11 13.03 -17.50 19.55
C VAL A 11 13.93 -17.49 20.77
N ALA A 12 15.04 -16.73 20.73
CA ALA A 12 15.98 -16.59 21.84
C ALA A 12 15.48 -15.64 22.96
N GLY A 13 14.36 -14.93 22.76
CA GLY A 13 13.89 -13.91 23.69
C GLY A 13 14.80 -12.67 23.75
N ASP A 14 15.71 -12.52 22.80
CA ASP A 14 16.64 -11.39 22.73
C ASP A 14 15.96 -10.20 22.06
N ARG A 15 15.30 -9.41 22.90
CA ARG A 15 14.56 -8.22 22.50
C ARG A 15 15.42 -7.21 21.75
N ASP A 16 16.65 -6.98 22.21
CA ASP A 16 17.49 -5.91 21.68
C ASP A 16 18.08 -6.31 20.31
N ALA A 17 18.48 -7.57 20.15
CA ALA A 17 18.86 -8.12 18.85
C ALA A 17 17.68 -8.14 17.87
N PHE A 18 16.47 -8.50 18.34
CA PHE A 18 15.26 -8.42 17.51
C PHE A 18 15.02 -6.99 17.01
N TYR A 19 15.08 -5.99 17.91
CA TYR A 19 14.88 -4.59 17.53
C TYR A 19 15.92 -4.12 16.52
N ALA A 20 17.21 -4.40 16.76
CA ALA A 20 18.28 -3.99 15.85
C ALA A 20 18.06 -4.57 14.44
N GLN A 21 17.76 -5.87 14.34
CA GLN A 21 17.58 -6.54 13.06
C GLN A 21 16.31 -6.08 12.32
N GLU A 22 15.18 -5.90 13.03
CA GLU A 22 13.92 -5.43 12.43
C GLU A 22 14.04 -3.97 11.94
N ILE A 23 14.74 -3.11 12.68
CA ILE A 23 14.85 -1.69 12.32
C ILE A 23 15.71 -1.49 11.07
N GLU A 24 16.79 -2.26 10.92
CA GLU A 24 17.64 -2.22 9.72
C GLU A 24 16.88 -2.75 8.51
N ALA A 25 16.19 -3.88 8.64
CA ALA A 25 15.38 -4.44 7.55
C ALA A 25 14.30 -3.44 7.06
N ARG A 26 13.64 -2.73 7.99
CA ARG A 26 12.67 -1.67 7.63
C ARG A 26 13.32 -0.49 6.93
N ARG A 27 14.52 -0.08 7.36
CA ARG A 27 15.26 1.03 6.73
C ARG A 27 15.64 0.69 5.30
N GLU A 28 16.21 -0.50 5.09
CA GLU A 28 16.57 -1.00 3.75
C GLU A 28 15.36 -1.11 2.82
N ALA A 29 14.22 -1.57 3.35
CA ALA A 29 12.99 -1.70 2.58
C ALA A 29 12.23 -0.38 2.37
N GLY A 30 12.68 0.74 2.98
CA GLY A 30 12.00 2.03 2.96
C GLY A 30 10.61 1.98 3.63
N MET A 31 10.44 1.10 4.61
CA MET A 31 9.19 0.88 5.32
C MET A 31 9.07 1.84 6.51
N PRO A 32 7.85 2.17 6.97
CA PRO A 32 7.66 3.00 8.15
C PRO A 32 8.44 2.43 9.36
N PRO A 33 9.17 3.30 10.11
CA PRO A 33 9.13 4.77 10.04
C PRO A 33 10.08 5.42 9.01
N PHE A 34 10.91 4.68 8.28
CA PHE A 34 11.93 5.23 7.36
C PHE A 34 11.39 5.61 5.97
N GLY A 35 10.13 5.26 5.71
CA GLY A 35 9.34 5.76 4.59
C GLY A 35 7.90 5.97 5.01
N ARG A 36 7.04 6.31 4.05
CA ARG A 36 5.59 6.47 4.24
C ARG A 36 4.86 5.50 3.33
N LEU A 37 3.68 5.06 3.79
CA LEU A 37 2.82 4.21 2.98
C LEU A 37 1.46 4.85 2.80
N ALA A 38 0.84 4.62 1.65
CA ALA A 38 -0.59 4.81 1.50
C ALA A 38 -1.20 3.64 0.72
N ALA A 39 -2.43 3.29 1.04
CA ALA A 39 -3.24 2.39 0.24
C ALA A 39 -4.29 3.19 -0.52
N ILE A 40 -4.48 2.87 -1.80
CA ILE A 40 -5.67 3.26 -2.54
C ILE A 40 -6.54 2.02 -2.70
N LEU A 41 -7.79 2.10 -2.27
CA LEU A 41 -8.74 1.00 -2.31
C LEU A 41 -9.86 1.33 -3.31
N VAL A 42 -10.03 0.46 -4.30
CA VAL A 42 -11.15 0.48 -5.23
C VAL A 42 -12.14 -0.62 -4.86
N THR A 43 -13.42 -0.28 -4.80
CA THR A 43 -14.48 -1.28 -4.60
C THR A 43 -15.63 -1.12 -5.59
N ALA A 44 -16.19 -2.23 -6.07
CA ALA A 44 -17.43 -2.27 -6.85
C ALA A 44 -18.17 -3.60 -6.65
N GLY A 45 -19.47 -3.65 -6.96
CA GLY A 45 -20.28 -4.87 -6.89
C GLY A 45 -19.98 -5.88 -8.01
N ASN A 46 -19.24 -5.46 -9.04
CA ASN A 46 -18.77 -6.31 -10.13
C ASN A 46 -17.23 -6.34 -10.18
N ARG A 47 -16.63 -7.54 -10.27
CA ARG A 47 -15.17 -7.74 -10.27
C ARG A 47 -14.47 -7.04 -11.43
N ALA A 48 -15.00 -7.19 -12.65
CA ALA A 48 -14.40 -6.62 -13.85
C ALA A 48 -14.45 -5.09 -13.82
N VAL A 49 -15.53 -4.50 -13.29
CA VAL A 49 -15.65 -3.05 -13.10
C VAL A 49 -14.62 -2.55 -12.08
N ALA A 50 -14.50 -3.22 -10.93
CA ALA A 50 -13.52 -2.84 -9.90
C ALA A 50 -12.08 -2.92 -10.43
N GLU A 51 -11.75 -4.00 -11.16
CA GLU A 51 -10.42 -4.21 -11.73
C GLU A 51 -10.09 -3.16 -12.81
N ALA A 52 -11.01 -2.95 -13.76
CA ALA A 52 -10.81 -1.99 -14.84
C ALA A 52 -10.57 -0.58 -14.29
N TYR A 53 -11.39 -0.15 -13.32
CA TYR A 53 -11.22 1.14 -12.67
C TYR A 53 -9.93 1.21 -11.85
N ALA A 54 -9.52 0.16 -11.14
CA ALA A 54 -8.24 0.14 -10.44
C ALA A 54 -7.04 0.26 -11.38
N ARG A 55 -7.11 -0.31 -12.59
CA ARG A 55 -6.10 -0.13 -13.64
C ARG A 55 -6.11 1.29 -14.22
N GLU A 56 -7.25 1.95 -14.32
CA GLU A 56 -7.33 3.37 -14.70
C GLU A 56 -6.69 4.26 -13.63
N VAL A 57 -6.99 4.00 -12.36
CA VAL A 57 -6.37 4.69 -11.22
C VAL A 57 -4.86 4.54 -11.27
N ALA A 58 -4.34 3.32 -11.47
CA ALA A 58 -2.91 3.06 -11.59
C ALA A 58 -2.26 3.85 -12.74
N ARG A 59 -2.91 3.88 -13.91
CA ARG A 59 -2.39 4.59 -15.09
C ARG A 59 -2.38 6.11 -14.94
N ALA A 60 -3.24 6.67 -14.08
CA ALA A 60 -3.28 8.09 -13.80
C ALA A 60 -2.18 8.56 -12.82
N ALA A 61 -1.38 7.63 -12.27
CA ALA A 61 -0.31 7.95 -11.32
C ALA A 61 0.78 8.81 -12.01
N PRO A 62 1.06 10.02 -11.50
CA PRO A 62 2.16 10.82 -12.02
C PRO A 62 3.51 10.11 -11.82
N PRO A 63 4.47 10.22 -12.74
CA PRO A 63 5.82 9.74 -12.47
C PRO A 63 6.43 10.53 -11.30
N ALA A 64 7.13 9.84 -10.42
CA ALA A 64 7.83 10.44 -9.29
C ALA A 64 9.06 9.61 -8.93
N GLU A 65 10.19 10.26 -8.73
CA GLU A 65 11.46 9.59 -8.43
C GLU A 65 11.46 8.93 -7.04
N LYS A 66 10.81 9.57 -6.07
CA LYS A 66 10.79 9.16 -4.66
C LYS A 66 9.50 8.44 -4.22
N ILE A 67 8.61 8.15 -5.16
CA ILE A 67 7.31 7.52 -4.89
C ILE A 67 7.11 6.38 -5.88
N GLN A 68 6.90 5.19 -5.35
CA GLN A 68 6.60 3.98 -6.11
C GLN A 68 5.14 3.61 -5.90
N VAL A 69 4.44 3.32 -7.00
CA VAL A 69 3.08 2.77 -6.99
C VAL A 69 3.15 1.29 -7.37
N LEU A 70 2.59 0.42 -6.53
CA LEU A 70 2.55 -1.02 -6.70
C LEU A 70 1.09 -1.48 -6.88
N GLY A 71 0.88 -2.47 -7.74
CA GLY A 71 -0.44 -2.98 -8.11
C GLY A 71 -0.98 -2.38 -9.42
N PRO A 72 -2.31 -2.45 -9.66
CA PRO A 72 -3.34 -2.90 -8.72
C PRO A 72 -3.28 -4.41 -8.49
N ALA A 73 -3.64 -4.85 -7.29
CA ALA A 73 -3.78 -6.26 -6.93
C ALA A 73 -5.11 -6.51 -6.23
N GLU A 74 -5.59 -7.74 -6.24
CA GLU A 74 -6.72 -8.13 -5.39
C GLU A 74 -6.35 -7.92 -3.92
N ALA A 75 -7.25 -7.34 -3.14
CA ALA A 75 -7.03 -7.22 -1.71
C ALA A 75 -7.01 -8.62 -1.05
N PRO A 76 -6.26 -8.83 0.05
CA PRO A 76 -6.20 -10.12 0.76
C PRO A 76 -7.58 -10.71 1.10
N LEU A 77 -8.56 -9.84 1.38
CA LEU A 77 -9.99 -10.17 1.38
C LEU A 77 -10.62 -9.55 0.13
N SER A 78 -10.68 -10.32 -0.95
CA SER A 78 -11.07 -9.84 -2.28
C SER A 78 -12.58 -9.52 -2.41
N VAL A 79 -13.42 -10.05 -1.51
CA VAL A 79 -14.87 -9.74 -1.45
C VAL A 79 -15.32 -9.45 0.00
N ILE A 80 -15.95 -8.29 0.22
CA ILE A 80 -16.59 -7.93 1.50
C ILE A 80 -17.99 -7.42 1.22
N ARG A 81 -19.01 -8.00 1.87
CA ARG A 81 -20.43 -7.61 1.71
C ARG A 81 -20.86 -7.53 0.23
N GLY A 82 -20.45 -8.52 -0.57
CA GLY A 82 -20.76 -8.59 -2.00
C GLY A 82 -20.00 -7.60 -2.89
N ARG A 83 -18.97 -6.92 -2.37
CA ARG A 83 -18.16 -5.95 -3.13
C ARG A 83 -16.74 -6.45 -3.32
N TYR A 84 -16.28 -6.41 -4.56
CA TYR A 84 -14.92 -6.75 -4.96
C TYR A 84 -13.97 -5.62 -4.61
N ARG A 85 -12.75 -5.97 -4.18
CA ARG A 85 -11.75 -5.03 -3.65
C ARG A 85 -10.42 -5.17 -4.38
N TYR A 86 -9.96 -4.06 -4.96
CA TYR A 86 -8.63 -3.93 -5.55
C TYR A 86 -7.85 -2.85 -4.84
N ARG A 87 -6.53 -3.05 -4.70
CA ARG A 87 -5.67 -2.15 -3.96
C ARG A 87 -4.44 -1.76 -4.76
N LEU A 88 -4.03 -0.51 -4.58
CA LEU A 88 -2.70 -0.03 -4.94
C LEU A 88 -1.96 0.33 -3.65
N LEU A 89 -0.68 -0.03 -3.58
CA LEU A 89 0.20 0.36 -2.48
C LEU A 89 1.14 1.46 -2.98
N VAL A 90 1.21 2.56 -2.24
CA VAL A 90 2.09 3.68 -2.51
C VAL A 90 3.21 3.64 -1.48
N LYS A 91 4.44 3.46 -1.94
CA LYS A 91 5.65 3.57 -1.12
C LYS A 91 6.31 4.90 -1.41
N ALA A 92 6.59 5.69 -0.39
CA ALA A 92 7.23 6.99 -0.55
C ALA A 92 8.44 7.09 0.38
N ALA A 93 9.54 7.67 -0.13
CA ALA A 93 10.64 8.08 0.71
C ALA A 93 10.15 9.08 1.79
N ARG A 94 10.78 9.10 2.96
CA ARG A 94 10.29 9.88 4.11
C ARG A 94 10.19 11.38 3.83
N GLU A 95 11.08 11.91 2.99
CA GLU A 95 11.13 13.29 2.56
C GLU A 95 10.16 13.63 1.41
N ALA A 96 9.52 12.63 0.79
CA ALA A 96 8.57 12.87 -0.28
C ALA A 96 7.26 13.48 0.26
N HIS A 97 6.70 14.45 -0.48
CA HIS A 97 5.43 15.09 -0.17
C HIS A 97 4.24 14.21 -0.60
N LEU A 98 4.05 13.06 0.07
CA LEU A 98 3.05 12.04 -0.28
C LEU A 98 1.62 12.61 -0.43
N GLN A 99 1.19 13.51 0.48
CA GLN A 99 -0.15 14.11 0.40
C GLN A 99 -0.34 14.99 -0.84
N ALA A 100 0.69 15.77 -1.22
CA ALA A 100 0.63 16.61 -2.41
C ALA A 100 0.59 15.75 -3.68
N TYR A 101 1.40 14.69 -3.73
CA TYR A 101 1.38 13.71 -4.80
C TYR A 101 0.01 13.04 -4.96
N LEU A 102 -0.57 12.55 -3.86
CA LEU A 102 -1.90 11.93 -3.86
C LEU A 102 -2.98 12.91 -4.35
N ARG A 103 -2.90 14.19 -3.96
CA ARG A 103 -3.87 15.20 -4.42
C ARG A 103 -3.82 15.39 -5.94
N VAL A 104 -2.62 15.51 -6.51
CA VAL A 104 -2.43 15.65 -7.96
C VAL A 104 -2.93 14.38 -8.67
N TRP A 105 -2.51 13.22 -8.19
CA TRP A 105 -2.92 11.94 -8.76
C TRP A 105 -4.45 11.79 -8.77
N LEU A 106 -5.11 11.95 -7.63
CA LEU A 106 -6.57 11.81 -7.52
C LEU A 106 -7.33 12.84 -8.35
N GLY A 107 -6.74 14.01 -8.62
CA GLY A 107 -7.29 15.01 -9.54
C GLY A 107 -7.31 14.56 -11.01
N ASN A 108 -6.39 13.66 -11.39
CA ASN A 108 -6.28 13.12 -12.74
C ASN A 108 -7.07 11.81 -12.95
N VAL A 109 -7.57 11.20 -11.87
CA VAL A 109 -8.34 9.96 -11.94
C VAL A 109 -9.74 10.24 -12.51
N PRO A 110 -10.22 9.44 -13.50
CA PRO A 110 -11.59 9.53 -13.99
C PRO A 110 -12.59 9.39 -12.85
N LYS A 111 -13.71 10.13 -12.89
CA LYS A 111 -14.74 9.99 -11.85
C LYS A 111 -15.29 8.56 -11.81
N ALA A 112 -15.31 7.97 -10.61
CA ALA A 112 -15.97 6.69 -10.37
C ALA A 112 -17.43 6.73 -10.84
N ARG A 113 -17.89 5.65 -11.48
CA ARG A 113 -19.25 5.52 -12.02
C ARG A 113 -20.04 4.46 -11.29
N GLY A 114 -21.37 4.67 -11.23
CA GLY A 114 -22.31 3.74 -10.62
C GLY A 114 -22.00 3.47 -9.15
N ASP A 115 -21.86 2.19 -8.82
CA ASP A 115 -21.56 1.77 -7.45
C ASP A 115 -20.06 1.71 -7.16
N THR A 116 -19.18 2.08 -8.08
CA THR A 116 -17.73 2.10 -7.85
C THR A 116 -17.35 3.14 -6.80
N ARG A 117 -16.41 2.81 -5.92
CA ARG A 117 -15.88 3.71 -4.89
C ARG A 117 -14.36 3.66 -4.86
N LEU A 118 -13.74 4.80 -4.60
CA LEU A 118 -12.32 4.95 -4.38
C LEU A 118 -12.10 5.54 -2.98
N GLY A 119 -11.23 4.91 -2.20
CA GLY A 119 -10.80 5.38 -0.88
C GLY A 119 -9.28 5.44 -0.81
N VAL A 120 -8.76 6.28 0.09
CA VAL A 120 -7.33 6.42 0.35
C VAL A 120 -7.11 6.32 1.85
N ASP A 121 -6.13 5.53 2.24
CA ASP A 121 -5.68 5.34 3.62
C ASP A 121 -4.19 5.65 3.70
N ILE A 122 -3.81 6.56 4.59
CA ILE A 122 -2.41 7.03 4.75
C ILE A 122 -1.86 6.46 6.04
N ASP A 123 -0.67 5.87 5.95
CA ASP A 123 0.02 5.13 7.01
C ASP A 123 -0.87 4.09 7.71
N PRO A 124 -1.44 3.11 6.97
CA PRO A 124 -2.30 2.10 7.57
C PRO A 124 -1.53 1.27 8.59
N TYR A 125 -2.09 1.11 9.80
CA TYR A 125 -1.54 0.20 10.81
C TYR A 125 -1.60 -1.27 10.36
N SER A 126 -2.54 -1.59 9.47
CA SER A 126 -2.71 -2.90 8.86
C SER A 126 -3.11 -2.77 7.40
N PHE A 127 -2.54 -3.63 6.55
CA PHE A 127 -2.97 -3.80 5.15
C PHE A 127 -3.84 -5.05 4.96
N LEU A 128 -4.35 -5.68 6.03
CA LEU A 128 -5.31 -6.77 5.91
C LEU A 128 -6.69 -6.28 5.40
#